data_AF-A0A2E4Z609-F1
#
_entry.id   AF-A0A2E4Z609-F1
#
_cell.length_a   1.000
_cell.length_b   1.000
_cell.length_c   1.000
_cell.angle_alpha   90.00
_cell.angle_beta   90.00
_cell.angle_gamma   90.00
#
_symmetry.space_group_name_H-M   'P 1'
#
loop_
_entity.id
_entity.type
_entity.pdbx_description
1 polymer ?
#
loop_
_entity_poly.entity_id
_entity_poly.type
_entity_poly.pdbx_seq_one_letter_code
_entity_poly.pdbx_strand_id
1 'polypeptide(L)'
;MDKSADAFRTISEVAEDLDLPQHVLRFWETRFTQIKPMKRGGGRRYYRPEDVELLKGIRHLLYDQGYTIKGVQKLLKQNGNKFVVAIGSGDASAFEALAKGMPDEPERAPPAVSDDDQILGKAKAPVSRRFFSRGGEDKAPAAGERQGAGTPVSNEDRALLQEALYDLLECKRLLDQVR
;
A
#
# COMPACT_ATOMS: atom_id res chain seq x y z
N MET A 1 -0.12 21.41 13.09
CA MET A 1 -1.33 22.23 12.90
C MET A 1 -2.48 21.29 12.68
N ASP A 2 -3.21 20.97 13.74
CA ASP A 2 -4.35 20.05 13.67
C ASP A 2 -5.52 20.78 13.02
N LYS A 3 -5.81 20.41 11.78
CA LYS A 3 -7.05 20.83 11.12
C LYS A 3 -8.21 20.08 11.76
N SER A 4 -9.37 20.74 11.83
CA SER A 4 -10.61 20.15 12.33
C SER A 4 -10.93 18.84 11.62
N ALA A 5 -11.54 17.90 12.35
CA ALA A 5 -11.88 16.57 11.82
C ALA A 5 -12.75 16.65 10.55
N ASP A 6 -13.57 17.68 10.43
CA ASP A 6 -14.47 17.90 9.28
C ASP A 6 -13.85 18.71 8.13
N ALA A 7 -12.55 19.02 8.19
CA ALA A 7 -11.90 19.82 7.16
C ALA A 7 -11.63 19.02 5.88
N PHE A 8 -11.95 19.62 4.73
CA PHE A 8 -11.54 19.09 3.43
C PHE A 8 -10.01 19.05 3.33
N ARG A 9 -9.46 17.89 2.94
CA ARG A 9 -8.01 17.69 2.80
C ARG A 9 -7.59 17.69 1.34
N THR A 10 -6.43 18.28 1.05
CA THR A 10 -5.86 18.21 -0.30
C THR A 10 -5.18 16.87 -0.55
N ILE A 11 -4.99 16.49 -1.82
CA ILE A 11 -4.28 15.24 -2.15
C ILE A 11 -2.86 15.15 -1.56
N SER A 12 -2.16 16.28 -1.44
CA SER A 12 -0.82 16.31 -0.81
C SER A 12 -0.91 15.96 0.68
N GLU A 13 -1.90 16.51 1.38
CA GLU A 13 -2.11 16.27 2.81
C GLU A 13 -2.50 14.82 3.07
N VAL A 14 -3.44 14.29 2.28
CA VAL A 14 -3.87 12.88 2.41
C VAL A 14 -2.73 11.91 2.07
N ALA A 15 -1.88 12.26 1.11
CA ALA A 15 -0.69 11.49 0.78
C ALA A 15 0.31 11.44 1.94
N GLU A 16 0.57 12.59 2.58
CA GLU A 16 1.42 12.68 3.77
C GLU A 16 0.82 11.93 4.96
N ASP A 17 -0.49 12.04 5.19
CA ASP A 17 -1.20 11.37 6.29
C ASP A 17 -1.15 9.83 6.18
N LEU A 18 -1.20 9.30 4.95
CA LEU A 18 -1.21 7.86 4.68
C LEU A 18 0.18 7.29 4.40
N ASP A 19 1.20 8.15 4.32
CA ASP A 19 2.54 7.83 3.82
C ASP A 19 2.51 7.13 2.45
N LEU A 20 1.71 7.69 1.53
CA LEU A 20 1.54 7.18 0.17
C LEU A 20 1.85 8.25 -0.86
N PRO A 21 2.49 7.92 -1.99
CA PRO A 21 2.68 8.88 -3.08
C PRO A 21 1.35 9.38 -3.66
N GLN A 22 1.29 10.65 -4.06
CA GLN A 22 0.06 11.25 -4.61
C GLN A 22 -0.47 10.54 -5.86
N HIS A 23 0.42 9.98 -6.70
CA HIS A 23 -0.02 9.25 -7.91
C HIS A 23 -0.77 7.96 -7.57
N VAL A 24 -0.47 7.33 -6.43
CA VAL A 24 -1.21 6.17 -5.92
C VAL A 24 -2.64 6.55 -5.58
N LEU A 25 -2.84 7.69 -4.90
CA LEU A 25 -4.18 8.20 -4.62
C LEU A 25 -4.95 8.51 -5.90
N ARG A 26 -4.30 9.11 -6.91
CA ARG A 26 -4.91 9.35 -8.23
C ARG A 26 -5.29 8.05 -8.94
N PHE A 27 -4.47 7.02 -8.80
CA PHE A 27 -4.78 5.70 -9.33
C PHE A 27 -5.98 5.08 -8.61
N TRP A 28 -6.03 5.17 -7.28
CA TRP A 28 -7.14 4.68 -6.48
C TRP A 28 -8.46 5.38 -6.80
N GLU A 29 -8.46 6.68 -7.12
CA GLU A 29 -9.65 7.40 -7.63
C GLU A 29 -10.27 6.71 -8.86
N THR A 30 -9.46 6.06 -9.70
CA THR A 30 -9.95 5.35 -10.89
C THR A 30 -10.46 3.95 -10.59
N ARG A 31 -9.98 3.33 -9.51
CA ARG A 31 -10.31 1.94 -9.13
C ARG A 31 -11.50 1.89 -8.18
N PHE A 32 -11.66 2.88 -7.30
CA PHE A 32 -12.72 2.90 -6.28
C PHE A 32 -13.72 4.01 -6.57
N THR A 33 -14.90 3.63 -7.08
CA THR A 33 -15.96 4.57 -7.45
C THR A 33 -16.59 5.31 -6.26
N GLN A 34 -16.33 4.81 -5.05
CA GLN A 34 -16.76 5.39 -3.78
C GLN A 34 -16.00 6.68 -3.47
N ILE A 35 -14.74 6.79 -3.89
CA ILE A 35 -13.89 7.96 -3.60
C ILE A 35 -14.08 8.98 -4.71
N LYS A 36 -14.77 10.09 -4.39
CA LYS A 36 -15.10 11.13 -5.38
C LYS A 36 -14.49 12.48 -4.96
N PRO A 37 -13.25 12.78 -5.37
CA PRO A 37 -12.60 14.04 -5.02
C PRO A 37 -13.36 15.21 -5.63
N MET A 38 -13.57 16.25 -4.82
CA MET A 38 -14.18 17.49 -5.27
C MET A 38 -13.15 18.29 -6.07
N LYS A 39 -13.45 18.53 -7.35
CA LYS A 39 -12.62 19.34 -8.23
C LYS A 39 -13.05 20.80 -8.11
N ARG A 40 -12.18 21.64 -7.53
CA ARG A 40 -12.35 23.11 -7.54
C ARG A 40 -11.58 23.71 -8.73
N GLY A 41 -11.94 24.94 -9.13
CA GLY A 41 -11.19 25.69 -10.14
C GLY A 41 -9.68 25.63 -9.89
N GLY A 42 -8.90 25.34 -10.94
CA GLY A 42 -7.44 25.15 -10.86
C GLY A 42 -6.97 23.69 -10.72
N GLY A 43 -7.85 22.69 -10.88
CA GLY A 43 -7.43 21.28 -10.99
C GLY A 43 -6.99 20.62 -9.67
N ARG A 44 -7.16 21.33 -8.54
CA ARG A 44 -6.88 20.80 -7.21
C ARG A 44 -8.01 19.87 -6.76
N ARG A 45 -7.62 18.74 -6.17
CA ARG A 45 -8.52 17.72 -5.63
C ARG A 45 -8.61 17.88 -4.12
N TYR A 46 -9.83 17.90 -3.63
CA TYR A 46 -10.14 17.90 -2.21
C TYR A 46 -10.92 16.65 -1.86
N TYR A 47 -10.52 15.97 -0.79
CA TYR A 47 -11.23 14.82 -0.25
C TYR A 47 -12.08 15.24 0.95
N ARG A 48 -13.22 14.59 1.10
CA ARG A 48 -14.03 14.72 2.31
C ARG A 48 -13.37 13.94 3.45
N PRO A 49 -13.61 14.32 4.71
CA PRO A 49 -13.18 13.53 5.87
C PRO A 49 -13.58 12.05 5.75
N GLU A 50 -14.82 11.77 5.33
CA GLU A 50 -15.33 10.41 5.10
C GLU A 50 -14.51 9.64 4.04
N ASP A 51 -14.11 10.31 2.95
CA ASP A 51 -13.27 9.70 1.92
C ASP A 51 -11.86 9.38 2.46
N VAL A 52 -11.34 10.24 3.33
CA VAL A 52 -10.03 10.05 3.97
C VAL A 52 -10.06 8.85 4.92
N GLU A 53 -11.13 8.69 5.70
CA GLU A 53 -11.34 7.50 6.54
C GLU A 53 -11.44 6.23 5.71
N LEU A 54 -12.16 6.28 4.59
CA LEU A 54 -12.26 5.15 3.66
C LEU A 54 -10.89 4.79 3.06
N LEU A 55 -10.10 5.79 2.67
CA LEU A 55 -8.75 5.61 2.14
C LEU A 55 -7.81 4.95 3.17
N LYS A 56 -7.95 5.27 4.46
CA LYS A 56 -7.22 4.59 5.55
C LYS A 56 -7.57 3.11 5.61
N GLY A 57 -8.86 2.77 5.55
CA GLY A 57 -9.32 1.39 5.53
C GLY A 57 -8.82 0.61 4.30
N ILE A 58 -8.88 1.23 3.12
CA ILE A 58 -8.36 0.63 1.88
C ILE A 58 -6.85 0.39 1.99
N ARG A 59 -6.08 1.35 2.51
CA ARG A 59 -4.63 1.17 2.75
C ARG A 59 -4.37 -0.01 3.66
N HIS A 60 -5.09 -0.12 4.77
CA HIS A 60 -4.93 -1.23 5.71
C HIS A 60 -5.20 -2.58 5.04
N LEU A 61 -6.29 -2.68 4.26
CA LEU A 61 -6.62 -3.90 3.54
C LEU A 61 -5.56 -4.28 2.51
N LEU A 62 -5.03 -3.32 1.75
CA LEU A 62 -4.07 -3.60 0.68
C LEU A 62 -2.66 -3.89 1.21
N TYR A 63 -2.15 -3.07 2.12
CA TYR A 63 -0.75 -3.15 2.58
C TYR A 63 -0.57 -4.02 3.83
N ASP A 64 -1.49 -3.92 4.79
CA ASP A 64 -1.31 -4.62 6.07
C ASP A 64 -1.91 -6.03 6.01
N GLN A 65 -3.07 -6.18 5.34
CA GLN A 65 -3.77 -7.46 5.19
C GLN A 65 -3.48 -8.19 3.87
N GLY A 66 -2.85 -7.53 2.89
CA GLY A 66 -2.47 -8.13 1.62
C GLY A 66 -3.62 -8.45 0.66
N TYR A 67 -4.77 -7.79 0.80
CA TYR A 67 -5.86 -7.92 -0.18
C TYR A 67 -5.45 -7.34 -1.54
N THR A 68 -6.02 -7.89 -2.61
CA THR A 68 -5.92 -7.29 -3.95
C THR A 68 -6.93 -6.16 -4.12
N ILE A 69 -6.69 -5.24 -5.07
CA ILE A 69 -7.65 -4.17 -5.41
C ILE A 69 -9.03 -4.75 -5.75
N LYS A 70 -9.07 -5.87 -6.48
CA LYS A 70 -10.33 -6.58 -6.82
C LYS A 70 -11.02 -7.13 -5.56
N GLY A 71 -10.24 -7.66 -4.61
CA GLY A 71 -10.76 -8.14 -3.32
C GLY A 71 -11.42 -7.01 -2.52
N VAL A 72 -10.75 -5.87 -2.40
CA VAL A 72 -11.29 -4.70 -1.70
C VAL A 72 -12.53 -4.14 -2.40
N GLN A 73 -12.55 -4.10 -3.74
CA GLN A 73 -13.74 -3.71 -4.50
C GLN A 73 -14.94 -4.64 -4.23
N LYS A 74 -14.71 -5.95 -4.17
CA LYS A 74 -15.77 -6.92 -3.85
C LYS A 74 -16.30 -6.69 -2.44
N LEU A 75 -15.41 -6.45 -1.48
CA LEU A 75 -15.77 -6.18 -0.10
C LEU A 75 -16.62 -4.90 0.04
N LEU A 76 -16.21 -3.83 -0.64
CA LEU A 76 -16.97 -2.58 -0.67
C LEU A 76 -18.38 -2.76 -1.25
N LYS A 77 -18.56 -3.64 -2.24
CA LYS A 77 -19.87 -3.93 -2.82
C LYS A 77 -20.78 -4.73 -1.89
N GLN A 78 -20.22 -5.63 -1.09
CA GLN A 78 -20.98 -6.54 -0.23
C GLN A 78 -21.32 -5.94 1.13
N ASN A 79 -20.33 -5.33 1.79
CA ASN A 79 -20.45 -4.85 3.17
C ASN A 79 -20.61 -3.33 3.25
N GLY A 80 -20.35 -2.63 2.15
CA GLY A 80 -20.43 -1.16 2.07
C GLY A 80 -19.23 -0.43 2.65
N ASN A 81 -19.24 0.90 2.51
CA ASN A 81 -18.11 1.76 2.90
C ASN A 81 -17.85 1.76 4.41
N LYS A 82 -18.92 1.77 5.22
CA LYS A 82 -18.83 1.82 6.70
C LYS A 82 -18.03 0.65 7.27
N PHE A 83 -18.13 -0.51 6.63
CA PHE A 83 -17.41 -1.70 7.03
C PHE A 83 -15.89 -1.57 6.81
N VAL A 84 -15.48 -1.04 5.65
CA VAL A 84 -14.06 -0.82 5.35
C VAL A 84 -13.47 0.27 6.25
N VAL A 85 -14.24 1.31 6.57
CA VAL A 85 -13.84 2.32 7.55
C VAL A 85 -13.62 1.69 8.93
N ALA A 86 -14.56 0.87 9.42
CA ALA A 86 -14.45 0.19 10.71
C ALA A 86 -13.18 -0.68 10.82
N ILE A 87 -12.83 -1.38 9.74
CA ILE A 87 -11.57 -2.14 9.66
C ILE A 87 -10.36 -1.20 9.79
N GLY A 88 -10.37 -0.07 9.07
CA GLY A 88 -9.28 0.92 9.12
C GLY A 88 -9.10 1.57 10.49
N SER A 89 -10.15 1.67 11.30
CA SER A 89 -10.11 2.16 12.68
C SER A 89 -9.72 1.10 13.72
N GLY A 90 -9.54 -0.16 13.32
CA GLY A 90 -9.06 -1.22 14.20
C GLY A 90 -10.15 -1.95 14.98
N ASP A 91 -11.42 -1.88 14.55
CA ASP A 91 -12.50 -2.68 15.15
C ASP A 91 -12.31 -4.16 14.79
N ALA A 92 -11.60 -4.90 15.65
CA ALA A 92 -11.29 -6.32 15.47
C ALA A 92 -12.54 -7.20 15.29
N SER A 93 -13.69 -6.78 15.82
CA SER A 93 -14.97 -7.48 15.68
C SER A 93 -15.52 -7.44 14.23
N ALA A 94 -15.27 -6.36 13.49
CA ALA A 94 -15.63 -6.25 12.08
C ALA A 94 -14.75 -7.18 11.22
N PHE A 95 -13.49 -7.35 11.61
CA PHE A 95 -12.56 -8.27 10.97
C PHE A 95 -12.93 -9.74 11.21
N GLU A 96 -13.34 -10.11 12.43
CA GLU A 96 -13.78 -11.48 12.74
C GLU A 96 -15.06 -11.87 11.97
N ALA A 97 -15.97 -10.92 11.76
CA ALA A 97 -17.15 -11.13 10.92
C ALA A 97 -16.78 -11.43 9.45
N LEU A 98 -15.64 -10.92 8.97
CA LEU A 98 -15.10 -11.19 7.64
C LEU A 98 -14.62 -12.64 7.50
N ALA A 99 -13.88 -13.13 8.49
CA ALA A 99 -13.30 -14.47 8.49
C ALA A 99 -14.35 -15.58 8.57
N LYS A 100 -15.56 -15.27 9.04
CA LYS A 100 -16.62 -16.26 9.31
C LYS A 100 -17.64 -16.43 8.17
N GLY A 101 -17.63 -15.54 7.16
CA GLY A 101 -18.71 -15.43 6.17
C GLY A 101 -18.32 -15.64 4.70
N MET A 102 -17.05 -15.89 4.39
CA MET A 102 -16.58 -16.14 3.02
C MET A 102 -16.01 -17.54 2.90
N PRO A 103 -16.40 -18.34 1.89
CA PRO A 103 -15.68 -19.57 1.61
C PRO A 103 -14.22 -19.25 1.33
N ASP A 104 -13.35 -20.02 1.98
CA ASP A 104 -11.93 -20.11 1.73
C ASP A 104 -11.66 -20.27 0.23
N GLU A 105 -11.22 -19.19 -0.40
CA GLU A 105 -10.07 -19.30 -1.29
C GLU A 105 -9.03 -18.29 -0.80
N PRO A 106 -8.15 -18.68 0.12
CA PRO A 106 -6.82 -18.12 0.14
C PRO A 106 -6.14 -18.62 -1.14
N GLU A 107 -6.26 -17.86 -2.24
CA GLU A 107 -5.27 -17.97 -3.31
C GLU A 107 -3.94 -17.48 -2.73
N ARG A 108 -3.29 -18.36 -1.97
CA ARG A 108 -1.95 -18.16 -1.43
C ARG A 108 -0.97 -18.45 -2.57
N ALA A 109 -0.86 -17.50 -3.46
CA ALA A 109 0.43 -17.10 -4.01
C ALA A 109 0.60 -15.63 -3.62
N PRO A 110 1.81 -15.14 -3.28
CA PRO A 110 2.01 -13.71 -3.30
C PRO A 110 1.56 -13.27 -4.70
N PRO A 111 0.67 -12.29 -4.88
CA PRO A 111 0.54 -11.77 -6.23
C PRO A 111 1.94 -11.29 -6.56
N ALA A 112 2.59 -11.96 -7.51
CA ALA A 112 3.46 -11.26 -8.43
C ALA A 112 2.62 -10.05 -8.82
N VAL A 113 2.92 -8.92 -8.17
CA VAL A 113 2.31 -7.63 -8.42
C VAL A 113 2.24 -7.54 -9.92
N SER A 114 1.04 -7.68 -10.48
CA SER A 114 0.86 -7.47 -11.92
C SER A 114 1.48 -6.11 -12.21
N ASP A 115 2.13 -5.91 -13.36
CA ASP A 115 2.89 -4.67 -13.63
C ASP A 115 2.13 -3.36 -13.27
N ASP A 116 0.79 -3.39 -13.29
CA ASP A 116 -0.11 -2.35 -12.76
C ASP A 116 -0.01 -2.06 -11.24
N ASP A 117 0.15 -3.06 -10.38
CA ASP A 117 0.31 -2.94 -8.91
C ASP A 117 1.77 -2.69 -8.50
N GLN A 118 2.74 -2.93 -9.41
CA GLN A 118 4.16 -2.68 -9.17
C GLN A 118 4.53 -1.19 -9.20
N ILE A 119 3.60 -0.31 -9.62
CA ILE A 119 3.74 1.16 -9.63
C ILE A 119 3.59 1.76 -8.21
N LEU A 120 3.18 0.94 -7.23
CA LEU A 120 3.04 1.30 -5.83
C LEU A 120 4.42 1.31 -5.16
N GLY A 121 5.18 2.38 -5.41
CA GLY A 121 6.54 2.55 -4.91
C GLY A 121 6.65 2.30 -3.40
N LYS A 122 7.55 1.40 -3.01
CA LYS A 122 8.01 1.27 -1.63
C LYS A 122 8.47 2.64 -1.13
N ALA A 123 8.00 3.07 0.03
CA ALA A 123 8.40 4.33 0.67
C ALA A 123 9.93 4.36 0.82
N LYS A 124 10.60 5.19 0.01
CA LYS A 124 12.05 5.38 0.08
C LYS A 124 12.33 6.61 0.94
N ALA A 125 13.12 6.41 2.00
CA ALA A 125 13.54 7.46 2.93
C ALA A 125 14.14 8.68 2.20
N PRO A 126 13.98 9.90 2.73
CA PRO A 126 14.41 11.12 2.05
C PRO A 126 15.93 11.20 1.98
N VAL A 127 16.49 10.94 0.79
CA VAL A 127 17.89 11.26 0.49
C VAL A 127 18.02 12.78 0.44
N SER A 128 18.82 13.33 1.35
CA SER A 128 19.08 14.76 1.46
C SER A 128 19.54 15.34 0.13
N ARG A 129 18.86 16.40 -0.30
CA ARG A 129 19.15 17.17 -1.50
C ARG A 129 20.46 17.93 -1.30
N ARG A 130 21.53 17.57 -2.02
CA ARG A 130 22.70 18.42 -2.24
C ARG A 130 22.60 19.04 -3.63
N PHE A 131 22.46 20.36 -3.65
CA PHE A 131 22.32 21.21 -4.83
C PHE A 131 23.70 21.65 -5.36
N PHE A 132 23.78 21.82 -6.69
CA PHE A 132 24.73 22.58 -7.53
C PHE A 132 26.18 22.11 -7.78
N SER A 133 26.44 21.66 -9.02
CA SER A 133 27.46 22.21 -9.95
C SER A 133 27.15 21.65 -11.37
N ARG A 134 26.68 22.45 -12.33
CA ARG A 134 27.44 23.20 -13.37
C ARG A 134 27.98 22.32 -14.51
N GLY A 135 27.48 22.59 -15.73
CA GLY A 135 28.05 22.17 -17.04
C GLY A 135 27.65 20.74 -17.41
N GLY A 136 27.22 20.39 -18.61
CA GLY A 136 27.39 20.96 -19.95
C GLY A 136 27.43 19.76 -20.90
N GLU A 137 26.88 19.95 -22.09
CA GLU A 137 27.09 19.12 -23.30
C GLU A 137 26.24 17.86 -23.52
N ASP A 138 25.67 17.87 -24.73
CA ASP A 138 24.92 16.85 -25.43
C ASP A 138 25.63 15.49 -25.49
N LYS A 139 24.85 14.43 -25.23
CA LYS A 139 25.04 13.16 -25.94
C LYS A 139 23.80 12.27 -25.85
N ALA A 140 23.16 12.05 -26.99
CA ALA A 140 22.31 10.88 -27.19
C ALA A 140 23.13 9.60 -26.98
N PRO A 141 22.49 8.51 -26.53
CA PRO A 141 22.52 7.33 -27.38
C PRO A 141 21.20 6.56 -27.43
N ALA A 142 21.17 5.75 -28.48
CA ALA A 142 20.14 4.85 -28.93
C ALA A 142 19.79 3.71 -27.95
N ALA A 143 18.61 3.14 -28.23
CA ALA A 143 18.22 1.72 -28.17
C ALA A 143 18.56 0.90 -26.91
N GLY A 144 17.54 0.24 -26.37
CA GLY A 144 17.73 -0.85 -25.43
C GLY A 144 16.41 -1.33 -24.85
N GLU A 145 15.87 -2.39 -25.46
CA GLU A 145 14.82 -3.24 -24.91
C GLU A 145 15.08 -3.51 -23.42
N ARG A 146 14.06 -3.34 -22.57
CA ARG A 146 14.11 -3.79 -21.18
C ARG A 146 13.19 -4.99 -21.03
N GLN A 147 13.77 -6.14 -21.32
CA GLN A 147 13.35 -7.43 -20.78
C GLN A 147 13.43 -7.37 -19.26
N GLY A 148 12.38 -7.86 -18.60
CA GLY A 148 12.35 -8.05 -17.16
C GLY A 148 13.43 -9.03 -16.72
N ALA A 149 14.22 -8.61 -15.73
CA ALA A 149 15.09 -9.50 -14.98
C ALA A 149 14.93 -9.12 -13.51
N GLY A 150 14.18 -9.93 -12.77
CA GLY A 150 14.14 -9.87 -11.32
C GLY A 150 15.55 -10.05 -10.79
N THR A 151 16.01 -9.13 -9.94
CA THR A 151 17.33 -9.23 -9.31
C THR A 151 17.37 -10.54 -8.51
N PRO A 152 18.31 -11.46 -8.78
CA PRO A 152 18.46 -12.65 -7.96
C PRO A 152 18.77 -12.21 -6.53
N VAL A 153 18.06 -12.80 -5.56
CA VAL A 153 18.31 -12.59 -4.12
C VAL A 153 19.80 -12.77 -3.88
N SER A 154 20.44 -11.76 -3.28
CA SER A 154 21.88 -11.77 -3.11
C SER A 154 22.30 -12.91 -2.17
N ASN A 155 23.53 -13.41 -2.31
CA ASN A 155 24.03 -14.45 -1.41
C ASN A 155 24.03 -13.99 0.06
N GLU A 156 24.16 -12.69 0.31
CA GLU A 156 24.09 -12.08 1.63
C GLU A 156 22.66 -12.15 2.20
N ASP A 157 21.65 -11.78 1.40
CA ASP A 157 20.24 -11.89 1.80
C ASP A 157 19.87 -13.34 2.11
N ARG A 158 20.40 -14.29 1.31
CA ARG A 158 20.17 -15.72 1.53
C ARG A 158 20.80 -16.20 2.84
N ALA A 159 21.98 -15.72 3.21
CA ALA A 159 22.62 -16.07 4.47
C ALA A 159 21.84 -15.54 5.68
N LEU A 160 21.39 -14.27 5.63
CA LEU A 160 20.57 -13.67 6.69
C LEU A 160 19.25 -14.42 6.89
N LEU A 161 18.61 -14.84 5.79
CA LEU A 161 17.38 -15.64 5.86
C LEU A 161 17.63 -17.03 6.45
N GLN A 162 18.79 -17.64 6.20
CA GLN A 162 19.15 -18.93 6.78
C GLN A 162 19.42 -18.84 8.28
N GLU A 163 20.08 -17.77 8.73
CA GLU A 163 20.30 -17.48 10.15
C GLU A 163 18.97 -17.27 10.89
N ALA A 164 18.10 -16.40 10.37
CA ALA A 164 16.79 -16.16 10.98
C ALA A 164 15.92 -17.43 11.03
N LEU A 165 16.01 -18.30 10.02
CA LEU A 165 15.31 -19.60 10.02
C LEU A 165 15.84 -20.52 11.13
N TYR A 166 17.15 -20.53 11.36
CA TYR A 166 17.78 -21.33 12.41
C TYR A 166 17.29 -20.89 13.80
N ASP A 167 17.32 -19.60 14.08
CA ASP A 167 16.88 -19.03 15.36
C ASP A 167 15.41 -19.36 15.66
N LEU A 168 14.54 -19.29 14.64
CA LEU A 168 13.12 -19.63 14.79
C LEU A 168 12.90 -21.12 15.06
N LEU A 169 13.68 -22.00 14.42
CA LEU A 169 13.60 -23.44 14.68
C LEU A 169 14.10 -23.79 16.07
N GLU A 170 15.14 -23.10 16.56
CA GLU A 170 15.64 -23.27 17.92
C GLU A 170 14.62 -22.80 18.96
N CYS A 171 14.01 -21.63 18.75
CA CYS A 171 12.90 -21.13 19.57
C CYS A 171 11.76 -22.15 19.63
N LYS A 172 11.38 -22.72 18.49
CA LYS A 172 10.34 -23.76 18.43
C LYS A 172 10.74 -25.00 19.23
N ARG A 173 11.98 -25.48 19.09
CA ARG A 173 12.48 -26.65 19.83
C ARG A 173 12.42 -26.42 21.35
N LEU A 174 12.78 -25.23 21.81
CA LEU A 174 12.71 -24.87 23.23
C LEU A 174 11.26 -24.85 23.73
N LEU A 175 10.33 -24.29 22.95
CA LEU A 175 8.91 -24.30 23.29
C LEU A 175 8.32 -25.72 23.34
N ASP A 176 8.69 -26.58 22.40
CA ASP A 176 8.25 -27.98 22.37
C ASP A 176 8.81 -28.81 23.54
N GLN A 177 9.92 -28.39 24.16
CA GLN A 177 10.51 -29.06 25.34
C GLN A 177 9.86 -28.66 26.67
N VAL A 178 9.21 -27.49 26.72
CA VAL A 178 8.56 -26.97 27.93
C VAL A 178 7.09 -27.42 28.04
N ARG A 179 6.56 -28.03 26.98
CA ARG A 179 5.19 -28.54 26.88
C ARG A 179 5.08 -30.02 27.24
#